data_AF-B4FC53-F1
#
_entry.id   AF-B4FC53-F1
#
_cell.length_a   1.000
_cell.length_b   1.000
_cell.length_c   1.000
_cell.angle_alpha   90.00
_cell.angle_beta   90.00
_cell.angle_gamma   90.00
#
_symmetry.space_group_name_H-M   'P 1'
#
loop_
_entity.id
_entity.type
_entity.pdbx_description
1 polymer ?
#
loop_
_entity_poly.entity_id
_entity_poly.type
_entity_poly.pdbx_seq_one_letter_code
_entity_poly.pdbx_strand_id
1 'polypeptide(L)'
;MMKKKISMPAHLMFDGQDDKLFEHFSMVAQRLGVYTARDYADILEFLVDRWKVADLTGLSGEGNKAQDYLCTLASRIRRLDERAQSRAKKAGTLPFSWVYGREVQL
;
A
#
# COMPACT_ATOMS: atom_id res chain seq x y z
N MET A 1 2.83 14.37 2.35
CA MET A 1 3.07 13.02 1.81
C MET A 1 1.91 12.08 2.11
N MET A 2 1.66 11.72 3.37
CA MET A 2 0.66 10.67 3.69
C MET A 2 -0.79 10.95 3.24
N LYS A 3 -1.25 12.22 3.25
CA LYS A 3 -2.56 12.59 2.66
C LYS A 3 -2.67 12.27 1.17
N LYS A 4 -1.56 12.34 0.42
CA LYS A 4 -1.49 12.02 -1.02
C LYS A 4 -1.26 10.53 -1.28
N LYS A 5 -0.99 9.73 -0.24
CA LYS A 5 -0.40 8.38 -0.30
C LYS A 5 1.03 8.41 -0.87
N ILE A 6 1.82 7.39 -0.54
CA ILE A 6 3.12 7.20 -1.21
C ILE A 6 2.86 6.34 -2.44
N SER A 7 2.91 6.97 -3.61
CA SER A 7 2.79 6.25 -4.87
C SER A 7 4.04 5.42 -5.12
N MET A 8 3.87 4.17 -5.53
CA MET A 8 4.99 3.34 -5.94
C MET A 8 5.65 3.94 -7.18
N PRO A 9 6.99 3.88 -7.31
CA PRO A 9 7.70 4.50 -8.41
C PRO A 9 7.24 3.95 -9.78
N ALA A 10 6.94 2.66 -9.85
CA ALA A 10 6.46 1.98 -11.05
C ALA A 10 4.93 1.98 -11.22
N HIS A 11 4.18 2.89 -10.58
CA HIS A 11 2.71 2.89 -10.66
C HIS A 11 2.13 3.17 -12.07
N LEU A 12 2.97 3.63 -13.01
CA LEU A 12 2.63 3.84 -14.43
C LEU A 12 3.17 2.71 -15.32
N MET A 13 3.46 1.54 -14.75
CA MET A 13 3.98 0.39 -15.49
C MET A 13 2.98 -0.06 -16.56
N PHE A 14 3.49 -0.27 -17.78
CA PHE A 14 2.73 -0.65 -18.97
C PHE A 14 3.61 -1.52 -19.86
N ASP A 15 3.07 -2.62 -20.40
CA ASP A 15 3.78 -3.58 -21.25
C ASP A 15 3.39 -3.49 -22.74
N GLY A 16 2.54 -2.53 -23.11
CA GLY A 16 2.02 -2.40 -24.47
C GLY A 16 0.64 -3.01 -24.69
N GLN A 17 0.08 -3.72 -23.70
CA GLN A 17 -1.21 -4.41 -23.84
C GLN A 17 -2.12 -4.30 -22.60
N ASP A 18 -1.56 -4.23 -21.39
CA ASP A 18 -2.33 -4.16 -20.15
C ASP A 18 -2.24 -2.77 -19.50
N ASP A 19 -3.29 -1.97 -19.66
CA ASP A 19 -3.40 -0.62 -19.09
C ASP A 19 -3.40 -0.61 -17.55
N LYS A 20 -3.61 -1.76 -16.90
CA LYS A 20 -3.67 -1.93 -15.44
C LYS A 20 -2.55 -2.81 -14.91
N LEU A 21 -1.46 -2.94 -15.67
CA LEU A 21 -0.37 -3.86 -15.34
C LEU A 21 0.19 -3.67 -13.92
N PHE A 22 0.32 -2.43 -13.44
CA PHE A 22 0.72 -2.19 -12.04
C PHE A 22 -0.28 -2.71 -11.01
N GLU A 23 -1.58 -2.55 -11.26
CA GLU A 23 -2.62 -3.07 -10.37
C GLU A 23 -2.59 -4.60 -10.33
N HIS A 24 -2.55 -5.26 -11.49
CA HIS A 24 -2.49 -6.72 -11.58
C HIS A 24 -1.20 -7.28 -10.93
N PHE A 25 -0.04 -6.68 -11.20
CA PHE A 25 1.21 -7.04 -10.54
C PHE A 25 1.11 -6.89 -9.01
N SER A 26 0.54 -5.77 -8.54
CA SER A 26 0.41 -5.50 -7.11
C SER A 26 -0.53 -6.48 -6.42
N MET A 27 -1.58 -6.96 -7.11
CA MET A 27 -2.44 -8.03 -6.59
C MET A 27 -1.66 -9.33 -6.39
N VAL A 28 -0.88 -9.76 -7.38
CA VAL A 28 -0.03 -10.96 -7.26
C VAL A 28 0.95 -10.83 -6.08
N ALA A 29 1.61 -9.66 -5.93
CA ALA A 29 2.51 -9.40 -4.81
C ALA A 29 1.80 -9.43 -3.45
N GLN A 30 0.59 -8.85 -3.36
CA GLN A 30 -0.25 -8.88 -2.17
C GLN A 30 -0.68 -10.32 -1.82
N ARG A 31 -1.09 -11.12 -2.81
CA ARG A 31 -1.51 -12.52 -2.59
C ARG A 31 -0.35 -13.39 -2.12
N LEU A 32 0.83 -13.23 -2.73
CA LEU A 32 2.03 -13.98 -2.36
C LEU A 32 2.65 -13.49 -1.04
N GLY A 33 2.19 -12.37 -0.49
CA GLY A 33 2.73 -11.79 0.75
C GLY A 33 4.13 -11.18 0.58
N VAL A 34 4.52 -10.84 -0.66
CA VAL A 34 5.82 -10.20 -0.94
C VAL A 34 5.80 -8.74 -0.51
N TYR A 35 4.70 -8.04 -0.80
CA TYR A 35 4.44 -6.69 -0.31
C TYR A 35 2.93 -6.46 -0.26
N THR A 36 2.44 -6.09 0.93
CA THR A 36 1.02 -6.00 1.27
C THR A 36 0.66 -4.62 1.82
N ALA A 37 -0.64 -4.31 1.89
CA ALA A 37 -1.10 -3.11 2.57
C ALA A 37 -0.77 -3.12 4.08
N ARG A 38 -0.50 -4.29 4.69
CA ARG A 38 0.05 -4.40 6.04
C ARG A 38 1.48 -3.88 6.10
N ASP A 39 2.35 -4.27 5.18
CA ASP A 39 3.74 -3.79 5.13
C ASP A 39 3.78 -2.26 5.03
N TYR A 40 2.88 -1.67 4.23
CA TYR A 40 2.74 -0.21 4.15
C TYR A 40 2.35 0.43 5.49
N ALA A 41 1.45 -0.20 6.25
CA ALA A 41 1.09 0.27 7.59
C ALA A 41 2.25 0.12 8.59
N ASP A 42 3.01 -0.97 8.50
CA ASP A 42 4.12 -1.26 9.41
C ASP A 42 5.30 -0.31 9.16
N ILE A 43 5.62 -0.01 7.89
CA ILE A 43 6.62 1.02 7.54
C ILE A 43 6.21 2.39 8.08
N LEU A 44 4.92 2.75 7.95
CA LEU A 44 4.42 4.01 8.49
C LEU A 44 4.55 4.08 10.01
N GLU A 45 4.12 3.03 10.72
CA GLU A 45 4.21 2.96 12.18
C GLU A 45 5.67 3.01 12.65
N PHE A 46 6.55 2.25 11.99
CA PHE A 46 7.99 2.29 12.24
C PHE A 46 8.56 3.70 12.09
N LEU A 47 8.20 4.44 11.03
CA LEU A 47 8.70 5.80 10.82
C LEU A 47 8.14 6.80 11.84
N VAL A 48 6.86 6.66 12.21
CA VAL A 48 6.22 7.47 13.27
C VAL A 48 6.94 7.29 14.60
N ASP A 49 7.26 6.05 14.97
CA ASP A 49 8.00 5.72 16.19
C ASP A 49 9.48 6.15 16.11
N ARG A 50 10.15 5.84 15.00
CA ARG A 50 11.57 6.15 14.77
C ARG A 50 11.87 7.64 14.86
N TRP A 51 10.93 8.47 14.42
CA TRP A 51 11.02 9.93 14.49
C TRP A 51 10.34 10.53 15.73
N LYS A 52 9.78 9.69 16.61
CA LYS A 52 9.09 10.11 17.83
C LYS A 52 8.01 11.15 17.57
N VAL A 53 7.24 10.94 16.50
CA VAL A 53 6.25 11.93 16.05
C VAL A 53 5.22 12.20 17.15
N ALA A 54 4.85 11.19 17.94
CA ALA A 54 3.93 11.34 19.07
C ALA A 54 4.47 12.21 20.22
N ASP A 55 5.80 12.29 20.37
CA ASP A 55 6.45 13.02 21.47
C ASP A 55 6.73 14.50 21.12
N LEU A 56 6.44 14.92 19.89
CA LEU A 56 6.65 16.30 19.47
C LEU A 56 5.74 17.26 20.24
N THR A 57 6.35 18.25 20.90
CA THR A 57 5.67 19.32 21.64
C THR A 57 5.94 20.69 21.01
N GLY A 58 5.13 21.70 21.37
CA GLY A 58 5.33 23.07 20.88
C GLY A 58 4.88 23.28 19.42
N LEU A 59 4.06 22.37 18.89
CA LEU A 59 3.50 22.47 17.54
C LEU A 59 2.36 23.50 17.48
N SER A 60 2.16 24.09 16.30
CA SER A 60 0.96 24.90 16.03
C SER A 60 -0.30 24.03 16.05
N GLY A 61 -1.49 24.66 16.07
CA GLY A 61 -2.75 23.94 15.97
C GLY A 61 -2.88 23.08 14.70
N GLU A 62 -2.26 23.49 13.60
CA GLU A 62 -2.16 22.66 12.39
C GLU A 62 -1.17 21.51 12.55
N GLY A 63 -0.04 21.76 13.21
CA GLY A 63 0.95 20.73 13.54
C GLY A 63 0.38 19.61 14.41
N ASN A 64 -0.40 19.94 15.45
CA ASN A 64 -1.09 18.95 16.28
C ASN A 64 -2.07 18.09 15.47
N LYS A 65 -2.84 18.70 14.56
CA LYS A 65 -3.74 17.95 13.65
C LYS A 65 -2.97 17.01 12.71
N ALA A 66 -1.79 17.42 12.25
CA ALA A 66 -0.94 16.59 11.41
C ALA A 66 -0.33 15.43 12.20
N GLN A 67 0.11 15.67 13.43
CA GLN A 67 0.60 14.67 14.38
C GLN A 67 -0.48 13.61 14.65
N ASP A 68 -1.67 14.02 15.09
CA ASP A 68 -2.81 13.12 15.35
C ASP A 68 -3.17 12.28 14.11
N TYR A 69 -3.17 12.90 12.94
CA TYR A 69 -3.44 12.20 11.69
C TYR A 69 -2.41 11.10 11.43
N LEU A 70 -1.11 11.38 11.55
CA LEU A 70 -0.06 10.40 11.30
C LEU A 70 -0.07 9.27 12.32
N CYS A 71 -0.20 9.58 13.62
CA CYS A 71 -0.21 8.59 14.70
C CYS A 71 -1.42 7.64 14.62
N THR A 72 -2.53 8.07 14.01
CA THR A 72 -3.73 7.23 13.86
C THR A 72 -3.85 6.57 12.50
N LEU A 73 -2.99 6.90 11.54
CA LEU A 73 -3.16 6.46 10.15
C LEU A 73 -2.81 4.98 9.94
N ALA A 74 -1.78 4.45 10.62
CA ALA A 74 -1.37 3.05 10.49
C ALA A 74 -2.52 2.09 10.87
N SER A 75 -3.21 2.35 11.98
CA SER A 75 -4.35 1.52 12.43
C SER A 75 -5.52 1.56 11.44
N ARG A 76 -5.76 2.69 10.76
CA ARG A 76 -6.77 2.82 9.71
C ARG A 76 -6.41 2.00 8.47
N ILE A 77 -5.14 2.00 8.07
CA ILE A 77 -4.66 1.23 6.92
C ILE A 77 -4.79 -0.27 7.19
N ARG A 78 -4.45 -0.75 8.39
CA ARG A 78 -4.58 -2.17 8.74
C ARG A 78 -6.02 -2.70 8.56
N ARG A 79 -7.03 -1.91 8.92
CA ARG A 79 -8.44 -2.26 8.69
C ARG A 79 -8.81 -2.35 7.19
N LEU A 80 -8.08 -1.65 6.32
CA LEU A 80 -8.27 -1.73 4.88
C LEU A 80 -7.56 -2.96 4.28
N ASP A 81 -6.41 -3.37 4.83
CA ASP A 81 -5.69 -4.58 4.40
C ASP A 81 -6.56 -5.84 4.55
N GLU A 82 -7.28 -6.00 5.66
CA GLU A 82 -8.20 -7.13 5.87
C GLU A 82 -9.23 -7.27 4.73
N ARG A 83 -9.70 -6.15 4.19
CA ARG A 83 -10.62 -6.13 3.04
C ARG A 83 -9.89 -6.42 1.73
N ALA A 84 -8.66 -5.94 1.57
CA ALA A 84 -7.84 -6.19 0.38
C ALA A 84 -7.49 -7.68 0.26
N GLN A 85 -7.12 -8.34 1.36
CA GLN A 85 -6.84 -9.77 1.40
C GLN A 85 -8.08 -10.61 1.04
N SER A 86 -9.26 -10.21 1.53
CA SER A 86 -10.54 -10.84 1.17
C SER A 86 -10.80 -10.81 -0.34
N ARG A 87 -10.46 -9.71 -1.02
CA ARG A 87 -10.60 -9.56 -2.48
C ARG A 87 -9.55 -10.37 -3.24
N ALA A 88 -8.29 -10.33 -2.81
CA ALA A 88 -7.21 -11.09 -3.44
C ALA A 88 -7.50 -12.61 -3.43
N LYS A 89 -8.03 -13.14 -2.32
CA LYS A 89 -8.43 -14.57 -2.24
C LYS A 89 -9.52 -14.99 -3.23
N LYS A 90 -10.29 -14.04 -3.76
CA LYS A 90 -11.39 -14.27 -4.70
C LYS A 90 -11.04 -13.85 -6.13
N ALA A 91 -9.83 -13.35 -6.34
CA ALA A 91 -9.42 -12.88 -7.66
C ALA A 91 -9.19 -14.07 -8.59
N GLY A 92 -9.55 -13.88 -9.85
CA GLY A 92 -9.37 -14.87 -10.90
C GLY A 92 -7.92 -14.96 -11.37
N THR A 93 -7.73 -15.63 -12.50
CA THR A 93 -6.46 -15.68 -13.21
C THR A 93 -6.43 -14.63 -14.32
N LEU A 94 -5.23 -14.12 -14.64
CA LEU A 94 -5.03 -13.18 -15.73
C LEU A 94 -3.69 -13.48 -16.43
N PRO A 95 -3.61 -13.42 -17.78
CA PRO A 95 -2.36 -13.63 -18.50
C PRO A 95 -1.38 -12.47 -18.30
N PHE A 96 -0.09 -12.79 -18.16
CA PHE A 96 0.99 -11.80 -18.09
C PHE A 96 1.97 -11.96 -19.27
N SER A 97 2.30 -10.88 -19.98
CA SER A 97 3.29 -10.88 -21.08
C SER A 97 4.66 -11.40 -20.62
N TRP A 98 5.07 -11.04 -19.41
CA TRP A 98 6.38 -11.38 -18.83
C TRP A 98 6.60 -12.88 -18.68
N VAL A 99 5.52 -13.67 -18.65
CA VAL A 99 5.56 -15.13 -18.56
C VAL A 99 4.94 -15.79 -19.79
N TYR A 100 5.10 -15.15 -20.96
CA TYR A 100 4.67 -15.66 -22.26
C TYR A 100 3.15 -15.88 -22.36
N GLY A 101 2.36 -14.98 -21.75
CA GLY A 101 0.90 -15.05 -21.77
C GLY A 101 0.31 -16.14 -20.88
N ARG A 102 1.12 -16.79 -20.03
CA ARG A 102 0.60 -17.74 -19.04
C ARG A 102 -0.26 -17.03 -18.02
N GLU A 103 -1.35 -17.70 -17.63
CA GLU A 103 -2.26 -17.22 -16.61
C GLU A 103 -1.65 -17.32 -15.21
N VAL A 104 -1.79 -16.24 -14.44
CA VAL A 104 -1.35 -16.14 -13.05
C VAL A 104 -2.56 -15.76 -12.20
N GLN A 105 -2.71 -16.42 -11.05
CA GLN A 105 -3.71 -16.03 -10.07
C GLN A 105 -3.31 -14.69 -9.44
N LEU A 106 -4.18 -13.69 -9.59
CA LEU A 106 -4.04 -12.38 -8.98
C LEU A 106 -4.20 -12.44 -7.45
#